data_AF-A0A959KSD1-F1
#
_entry.id   AF-A0A959KSD1-F1
#
_cell.length_a   1.000
_cell.length_b   1.000
_cell.length_c   1.000
_cell.angle_alpha   90.00
_cell.angle_beta   90.00
_cell.angle_gamma   90.00
#
_symmetry.space_group_name_H-M   'P 1'
#
loop_
_entity.id
_entity.type
_entity.pdbx_description
1 polymer ?
#
loop_
_entity_poly.entity_id
_entity_poly.type
_entity_poly.pdbx_seq_one_letter_code
_entity_poly.pdbx_strand_id
1 'polypeptide(L)'
;MRIKLPITLLFFLGLWLVACEPEQAAGPDPTLDPDPPVEDPVTTGEPTDLIYLLQIMGEDPCGDPLKLDLIAADTALAGGIRVVNSDEYLFVNYLTNDGWQLERTRLYAGPCADVPLTGAGEPAINQFPYQ
;
A
#
# COMPACT_ATOMS: atom_id res chain seq x y z
N MET A 1 -18.64 47.29 25.79
CA MET A 1 -17.42 47.16 24.98
C MET A 1 -16.23 46.91 25.90
N ARG A 2 -15.78 45.65 25.95
CA ARG A 2 -14.57 45.15 26.60
C ARG A 2 -14.18 43.94 25.75
N ILE A 3 -13.08 44.03 25.01
CA ILE A 3 -12.57 42.94 24.18
C ILE A 3 -11.45 42.28 25.01
N LYS A 4 -11.67 41.02 25.40
CA LYS A 4 -10.62 40.16 25.96
C LYS A 4 -9.98 39.43 24.79
N LEU A 5 -8.74 39.79 24.47
CA LEU A 5 -7.91 39.13 23.47
C LEU A 5 -7.21 37.94 24.15
N PRO A 6 -7.48 36.67 23.78
CA PRO A 6 -6.71 35.56 24.32
C PRO A 6 -5.35 35.46 23.61
N ILE A 7 -4.28 35.60 24.42
CA ILE A 7 -2.88 35.40 24.06
C ILE A 7 -2.63 33.90 23.91
N THR A 8 -3.21 33.31 22.87
CA THR A 8 -3.01 31.90 22.51
C THR A 8 -2.88 31.73 20.99
N LEU A 9 -2.47 32.80 20.29
CA LEU A 9 -2.34 32.83 18.84
C LEU A 9 -0.95 33.33 18.39
N LEU A 10 0.11 32.93 19.11
CA LEU A 10 1.47 33.31 18.71
C LEU A 10 2.57 32.28 19.02
N PHE A 11 2.24 31.03 19.32
CA PHE A 11 3.25 29.98 19.56
C PHE A 11 2.93 28.62 18.91
N PHE A 12 2.11 28.61 17.85
CA PHE A 12 1.87 27.43 16.99
C PHE A 12 2.26 27.67 15.52
N LEU A 13 3.09 28.68 15.26
CA LEU A 13 3.64 28.99 13.94
C LEU A 13 5.17 28.84 13.91
N GLY A 14 5.68 27.73 14.45
CA GLY A 14 7.14 27.55 14.59
C GLY A 14 7.63 26.10 14.63
N LEU A 15 6.78 25.12 14.30
CA LEU A 15 7.16 23.70 14.31
C LEU A 15 6.63 22.96 13.07
N TRP A 16 6.88 23.53 11.90
CA TRP A 16 6.66 22.89 10.58
C TRP A 16 7.84 23.10 9.61
N LEU A 17 9.03 23.42 10.15
CA LEU A 17 10.26 23.58 9.36
C LEU A 17 11.45 22.90 10.04
N VAL A 18 11.27 21.64 10.47
CA VAL A 18 12.37 20.67 10.44
C VAL A 18 12.33 20.09 9.03
N ALA A 19 12.88 20.83 8.06
CA ALA A 19 14.24 20.66 7.59
C ALA A 19 14.36 19.32 6.85
N CYS A 20 13.94 19.36 5.59
CA CYS A 20 14.48 18.50 4.55
C CYS A 20 15.99 18.73 4.55
N GLU A 21 16.77 17.73 4.94
CA GLU A 21 18.22 17.79 4.93
C GLU A 21 18.66 17.98 3.47
N PRO A 22 19.41 19.05 3.11
CA PRO A 22 19.98 19.10 1.78
C PRO A 22 21.06 18.02 1.74
N GLU A 23 20.81 16.97 0.97
CA GLU A 23 21.85 16.02 0.58
C GLU A 23 23.01 16.83 0.01
N GLN A 24 24.13 16.80 0.73
CA GLN A 24 25.33 17.49 0.33
C GLN A 24 25.83 16.82 -0.94
N ALA A 25 25.58 17.46 -2.09
CA ALA A 25 26.17 17.07 -3.35
C ALA A 25 27.69 17.18 -3.22
N ALA A 26 28.34 16.06 -2.92
CA ALA A 26 29.77 15.90 -3.14
C ALA A 26 30.00 16.13 -4.64
N GLY A 27 30.83 17.12 -4.97
CA GLY A 27 31.23 17.36 -6.36
C GLY A 27 31.92 16.12 -6.94
N PRO A 28 31.92 15.94 -8.27
CA PRO A 28 32.58 14.80 -8.88
C PRO A 28 34.09 14.88 -8.63
N ASP A 29 34.61 13.89 -7.90
CA ASP A 29 36.05 13.61 -7.82
C ASP A 29 36.52 13.14 -9.21
N PRO A 30 37.41 13.87 -9.90
CA PRO A 30 37.76 13.60 -11.29
C PRO A 30 38.84 12.52 -11.45
N THR A 31 38.96 11.57 -10.51
CA THR A 31 39.89 10.44 -10.63
C THR A 31 39.32 9.15 -10.04
N LEU A 32 38.36 8.55 -10.73
CA LEU A 32 38.11 7.11 -10.66
C LEU A 32 37.67 6.66 -12.05
N ASP A 33 38.36 5.64 -12.57
CA ASP A 33 38.02 4.97 -13.82
C ASP A 33 36.52 4.61 -13.82
N PRO A 34 35.85 4.59 -14.98
CA PRO A 34 34.46 4.13 -15.02
C PRO A 34 34.44 2.67 -14.56
N ASP A 35 33.97 2.45 -13.33
CA ASP A 35 33.60 1.11 -12.89
C ASP A 35 32.63 0.53 -13.93
N PRO A 36 32.79 -0.75 -14.30
CA PRO A 36 31.81 -1.41 -15.16
C PRO A 36 30.43 -1.23 -14.53
N PRO A 37 29.36 -1.07 -15.33
CA PRO A 37 28.02 -0.86 -14.79
C PRO A 37 27.77 -1.91 -13.73
N VAL A 38 27.52 -1.45 -12.51
CA VAL A 38 27.07 -2.30 -11.41
C VAL A 38 25.77 -2.89 -11.92
N GLU A 39 25.82 -4.12 -12.42
CA GLU A 39 24.61 -4.92 -12.57
C GLU A 39 24.07 -5.02 -11.16
N ASP A 40 22.96 -4.35 -10.90
CA ASP A 40 22.26 -4.43 -9.63
C ASP A 40 22.17 -5.92 -9.27
N PRO A 41 22.72 -6.38 -8.12
CA PRO A 41 22.45 -7.72 -7.69
C PRO A 41 20.96 -7.76 -7.43
N VAL A 42 20.21 -8.34 -8.38
CA VAL A 42 18.80 -8.63 -8.21
C VAL A 42 18.71 -9.63 -7.06
N THR A 43 18.61 -9.06 -5.86
CA THR A 43 18.58 -9.80 -4.62
C THR A 43 17.30 -10.59 -4.59
N THR A 44 17.46 -11.91 -4.68
CA THR A 44 16.71 -12.90 -3.90
C THR A 44 15.20 -12.72 -3.88
N GLY A 45 14.50 -13.32 -4.85
CA GLY A 45 13.27 -14.09 -4.60
C GLY A 45 12.09 -13.40 -3.91
N GLU A 46 11.96 -12.08 -3.96
CA GLU A 46 10.71 -11.43 -3.57
C GLU A 46 9.63 -11.76 -4.61
N PRO A 47 8.41 -12.21 -4.20
CA PRO A 47 7.33 -12.42 -5.15
C PRO A 47 7.06 -11.09 -5.82
N THR A 48 7.22 -11.05 -7.15
CA THR A 48 6.95 -9.93 -8.06
C THR A 48 6.07 -8.88 -7.42
N ASP A 49 6.67 -7.75 -7.04
CA ASP A 49 5.94 -6.68 -6.38
C ASP A 49 4.82 -6.20 -7.31
N LEU A 50 3.59 -6.15 -6.81
CA LEU A 50 2.44 -5.71 -7.60
C LEU A 50 2.62 -4.27 -8.04
N ILE A 51 3.32 -3.44 -7.26
CA ILE A 51 3.70 -2.08 -7.68
C ILE A 51 4.47 -2.14 -9.00
N TYR A 52 5.49 -3.00 -9.06
CA TYR A 52 6.32 -3.12 -10.25
C TYR A 52 5.50 -3.65 -11.44
N LEU A 53 4.61 -4.61 -11.21
CA LEU A 53 3.71 -5.13 -12.25
C LEU A 53 2.72 -4.06 -12.75
N LEU A 54 2.21 -3.21 -11.86
CA LEU A 54 1.33 -2.11 -12.25
C LEU A 54 2.08 -1.07 -13.08
N GLN A 55 3.29 -0.71 -12.67
CA GLN A 55 4.12 0.25 -13.39
C GLN A 55 4.47 -0.21 -14.81
N ILE A 56 4.80 -1.49 -15.01
CA ILE A 56 5.04 -2.03 -16.37
C ILE A 56 3.75 -2.11 -17.19
N MET A 57 2.58 -2.18 -16.54
CA MET A 57 1.27 -2.11 -17.19
C MET A 57 0.82 -0.66 -17.46
N GLY A 58 1.62 0.34 -17.05
CA GLY A 58 1.34 1.76 -17.25
C GLY A 58 0.40 2.34 -16.20
N GLU A 59 0.21 1.66 -15.06
CA GLU A 59 -0.60 2.15 -13.95
C GLU A 59 0.28 2.68 -12.82
N ASP A 60 0.05 3.93 -12.43
CA ASP A 60 0.73 4.58 -11.32
C ASP A 60 -0.02 4.31 -10.01
N PRO A 61 0.56 3.54 -9.06
CA PRO A 61 -0.09 3.28 -7.80
C PRO A 61 -0.05 4.51 -6.89
N CYS A 62 -1.12 4.72 -6.14
CA CYS A 62 -1.25 5.78 -5.17
C CYS A 62 -0.96 5.24 -3.77
N GLY A 63 0.04 5.83 -3.08
CA GLY A 63 0.35 5.50 -1.69
C GLY A 63 0.93 4.09 -1.51
N ASP A 64 0.97 3.66 -0.24
CA ASP A 64 1.56 2.38 0.12
C ASP A 64 0.55 1.21 -0.01
N PRO A 65 0.96 0.05 -0.57
CA PRO A 65 0.11 -1.13 -0.62
C PRO A 65 -0.34 -1.60 0.76
N LEU A 66 -1.61 -1.94 0.88
CA LEU A 66 -2.12 -2.66 2.04
C LEU A 66 -1.78 -4.15 1.90
N LYS A 67 -1.13 -4.71 2.92
CA LYS A 67 -0.76 -6.13 3.00
C LYS A 67 -1.52 -6.78 4.15
N LEU A 68 -2.20 -7.88 3.89
CA LEU A 68 -3.00 -8.63 4.86
C LEU A 68 -2.67 -10.12 4.75
N ASP A 69 -2.82 -10.85 5.85
CA ASP A 69 -2.72 -12.30 5.84
C ASP A 69 -4.01 -12.92 5.33
N LEU A 70 -3.89 -13.92 4.46
CA LEU A 70 -5.00 -14.80 4.08
C LEU A 70 -5.00 -15.97 5.07
N ILE A 71 -6.04 -16.04 5.92
CA ILE A 71 -6.15 -17.05 6.98
C ILE A 71 -7.19 -18.11 6.57
N ALA A 72 -6.85 -19.38 6.79
CA ALA A 72 -7.73 -20.54 6.65
C ALA A 72 -7.69 -21.41 7.91
N ALA A 73 -8.62 -22.37 8.04
CA ALA A 73 -8.66 -23.34 9.15
C ALA A 73 -8.42 -22.69 10.53
N ASP A 74 -9.20 -21.63 10.81
CA ASP A 74 -9.20 -20.77 12.00
C ASP A 74 -7.94 -19.93 12.24
N THR A 75 -6.73 -20.46 12.01
CA THR A 75 -5.47 -19.74 12.26
C THR A 75 -4.32 -20.06 11.30
N ALA A 76 -4.52 -20.95 10.32
CA ALA A 76 -3.46 -21.31 9.39
C ALA A 76 -3.23 -20.17 8.39
N LEU A 77 -1.97 -19.75 8.23
CA LEU A 77 -1.59 -18.82 7.18
C LEU A 77 -1.70 -19.55 5.83
N ALA A 78 -2.76 -19.24 5.08
CA ALA A 78 -3.01 -19.79 3.75
C ALA A 78 -2.33 -18.97 2.65
N GLY A 79 -1.85 -17.76 2.97
CA GLY A 79 -1.10 -16.91 2.08
C GLY A 79 -1.27 -15.43 2.42
N GLY A 80 -1.31 -14.56 1.41
CA GLY A 80 -1.40 -13.12 1.60
C GLY A 80 -2.32 -12.43 0.60
N ILE A 81 -2.85 -11.28 1.02
CA ILE A 81 -3.63 -10.36 0.20
C ILE A 81 -2.85 -9.07 0.09
N ARG A 82 -2.76 -8.54 -1.13
CA ARG A 82 -2.19 -7.22 -1.38
C ARG A 82 -3.23 -6.36 -2.09
N VAL A 83 -3.43 -5.15 -1.58
CA VAL A 83 -4.36 -4.18 -2.16
C VAL A 83 -3.58 -2.93 -2.53
N VAL A 84 -3.69 -2.53 -3.79
CA VAL A 84 -3.05 -1.34 -4.37
C VAL A 84 -4.12 -0.56 -5.11
N ASN A 85 -4.19 0.76 -4.94
CA ASN A 85 -5.03 1.61 -5.75
C ASN A 85 -4.19 2.45 -6.72
N SER A 86 -4.75 2.77 -7.88
CA SER A 86 -4.29 3.85 -8.76
C SER A 86 -5.36 4.95 -8.79
N ASP A 87 -5.20 5.92 -9.69
CA ASP A 87 -6.21 6.96 -9.92
C ASP A 87 -7.54 6.40 -10.42
N GLU A 88 -7.53 5.27 -11.13
CA GLU A 88 -8.72 4.70 -11.78
C GLU A 88 -9.11 3.31 -11.24
N TYR A 89 -8.17 2.51 -10.75
CA TYR A 89 -8.40 1.11 -10.42
C TYR A 89 -8.01 0.74 -8.99
N LEU A 90 -8.69 -0.28 -8.46
CA LEU A 90 -8.29 -0.99 -7.24
C LEU A 90 -7.85 -2.41 -7.62
N PHE A 91 -6.60 -2.73 -7.33
CA PHE A 91 -6.00 -4.03 -7.58
C PHE A 91 -5.96 -4.82 -6.28
N VAL A 92 -6.62 -5.98 -6.28
CA VAL A 92 -6.60 -6.94 -5.17
C VAL A 92 -5.98 -8.23 -5.65
N ASN A 93 -4.85 -8.60 -5.07
CA ASN A 93 -4.13 -9.81 -5.41
C ASN A 93 -4.13 -10.78 -4.23
N TYR A 94 -4.50 -12.03 -4.51
CA TYR A 94 -4.49 -13.13 -3.56
C TYR A 94 -3.35 -14.07 -3.93
N LEU A 95 -2.42 -14.28 -3.01
CA LEU A 95 -1.38 -15.30 -3.13
C LEU A 95 -1.69 -16.39 -2.13
N THR A 96 -1.77 -17.65 -2.58
CA THR A 96 -1.87 -18.81 -1.69
C THR A 96 -0.53 -19.52 -1.59
N ASN A 97 -0.22 -20.06 -0.42
CA ASN A 97 1.03 -20.75 -0.11
C ASN A 97 0.75 -22.20 0.31
N ASP A 98 1.80 -23.03 0.41
CA ASP A 98 1.74 -24.35 1.06
C ASP A 98 0.63 -25.30 0.56
N GLY A 99 0.34 -25.22 -0.75
CA GLY A 99 -0.66 -26.06 -1.40
C GLY A 99 -2.12 -25.63 -1.17
N TRP A 100 -2.36 -24.53 -0.44
CA TRP A 100 -3.67 -23.91 -0.35
C TRP A 100 -4.13 -23.42 -1.71
N GLN A 101 -5.42 -23.55 -1.97
CA GLN A 101 -6.06 -23.10 -3.19
C GLN A 101 -7.27 -22.24 -2.86
N LEU A 102 -7.41 -21.14 -3.58
CA LEU A 102 -8.56 -20.26 -3.46
C LEU A 102 -9.64 -20.74 -4.43
N GLU A 103 -10.76 -21.24 -3.90
CA GLU A 103 -11.85 -21.74 -4.74
C GLU A 103 -12.75 -20.60 -5.26
N ARG A 104 -13.00 -19.60 -4.41
CA ARG A 104 -13.85 -18.45 -4.72
C ARG A 104 -13.37 -17.22 -3.97
N THR A 105 -13.51 -16.09 -4.63
CA THR A 105 -13.43 -14.78 -4.00
C THR A 105 -14.84 -14.34 -3.60
N ARG A 106 -14.97 -13.51 -2.56
CA ARG A 106 -16.23 -12.85 -2.18
C ARG A 106 -15.88 -11.43 -1.83
N LEU A 107 -15.45 -10.69 -2.85
CA LEU A 107 -14.88 -9.37 -2.68
C LEU A 107 -15.97 -8.32 -2.91
N TYR A 108 -15.97 -7.30 -2.06
CA TYR A 108 -16.76 -6.09 -2.22
C TYR A 108 -15.83 -4.88 -2.07
N ALA A 109 -15.93 -3.93 -3.00
CA ALA A 109 -15.20 -2.66 -2.95
C ALA A 109 -16.19 -1.52 -3.18
N GLY A 110 -16.38 -0.69 -2.15
CA GLY A 110 -17.39 0.38 -2.16
C GLY A 110 -17.67 0.91 -0.74
N PRO A 111 -18.74 1.70 -0.57
CA PRO A 111 -19.13 2.24 0.74
C PRO A 111 -19.36 1.13 1.78
N CYS A 112 -18.92 1.36 3.01
CA CYS A 112 -19.10 0.38 4.09
C CYS A 112 -20.57 0.04 4.39
N ALA A 113 -21.49 0.98 4.13
CA ALA A 113 -22.92 0.78 4.35
C ALA A 113 -23.55 -0.24 3.38
N ASP A 114 -22.90 -0.49 2.25
CA ASP A 114 -23.40 -1.32 1.15
C ASP A 114 -22.71 -2.70 1.10
N VAL A 115 -21.87 -3.02 2.10
CA VAL A 115 -21.24 -4.33 2.23
C VAL A 115 -22.35 -5.41 2.26
N PRO A 116 -22.29 -6.45 1.42
CA PRO A 116 -23.31 -7.49 1.37
C PRO A 116 -23.32 -8.32 2.65
N LEU A 117 -24.15 -7.91 3.61
CA LEU A 117 -24.38 -8.58 4.88
C LEU A 117 -25.83 -9.04 5.00
N THR A 118 -26.05 -10.13 5.72
CA THR A 118 -27.37 -10.58 6.16
C THR A 118 -27.92 -9.62 7.23
N GLY A 119 -29.21 -9.72 7.56
CA GLY A 119 -29.80 -8.94 8.65
C GLY A 119 -29.17 -9.18 10.04
N ALA A 120 -28.38 -10.24 10.20
CA ALA A 120 -27.63 -10.54 11.41
C ALA A 120 -26.19 -9.98 11.41
N GLY A 121 -25.74 -9.34 10.32
CA GLY A 121 -24.39 -8.79 10.18
C GLY A 121 -23.36 -9.76 9.60
N GLU A 122 -23.77 -11.00 9.28
CA GLU A 122 -22.89 -12.00 8.65
C GLU A 122 -22.74 -11.76 7.15
N PRO A 123 -21.60 -12.08 6.51
CA PRO A 123 -21.44 -11.99 5.06
C PRO A 123 -22.54 -12.72 4.28
N ALA A 124 -23.25 -12.01 3.41
CA ALA A 124 -24.24 -12.59 2.51
C ALA A 124 -23.55 -13.22 1.30
N ILE A 125 -23.06 -14.44 1.48
CA ILE A 125 -22.18 -15.22 0.58
C ILE A 125 -22.50 -15.14 -0.93
N ASN A 126 -23.78 -15.04 -1.32
CA ASN A 126 -24.20 -15.04 -2.72
C ASN A 126 -24.47 -13.63 -3.30
N GLN A 127 -24.21 -12.59 -2.52
CA GLN A 127 -24.49 -11.19 -2.88
C GLN A 127 -23.22 -10.38 -3.16
N PHE A 128 -22.05 -11.00 -3.09
CA PHE A 128 -20.79 -10.35 -3.42
C PHE A 128 -20.64 -10.19 -4.94
N PRO A 129 -20.23 -9.00 -5.42
CA PRO A 129 -20.15 -8.68 -6.85
C PRO A 129 -18.99 -9.39 -7.58
N TYR A 130 -17.92 -9.74 -6.87
CA TYR A 130 -16.75 -10.42 -7.42
C TYR A 130 -16.62 -11.82 -6.79
N GLN A 131 -16.51 -12.85 -7.64
CA GLN A 131 -16.56 -14.28 -7.27
C GLN A 131 -15.42 -15.07 -7.88
#